data_AF-A0A4Q3U3D3-F1
#
_entry.id   AF-A0A4Q3U3D3-F1
#
_cell.length_a   1.000
_cell.length_b   1.000
_cell.length_c   1.000
_cell.angle_alpha   90.00
_cell.angle_beta   90.00
_cell.angle_gamma   90.00
#
_symmetry.space_group_name_H-M   'P 1'
#
loop_
_entity.id
_entity.type
_entity.pdbx_description
1 polymer ?
#
loop_
_entity_poly.entity_id
_entity_poly.type
_entity_poly.pdbx_seq_one_letter_code
_entity_poly.pdbx_strand_id
1 'polypeptide(L)'
;MTPSTDTPVDPQTPQPGLDAGPAKKLRVAAVGDLHVGENHERPHRALFERVSDDADVLCLCGDLVNFGKTREVEILLEDIRACKIPMVGVLGNHEHECGQPEHVTKMLCDAGVQMLTGQAFEIEGVGFAGGKGFVGGFGRYMLSSFGEASIKTFVQEAVEDANQIENSIRMLRTE
;
A
#
# COMPACT_ATOMS: atom_id res chain seq x y z
N MET A 1 20.09 42.15 -7.91
CA MET A 1 18.82 41.88 -7.21
C MET A 1 18.45 40.43 -7.51
N THR A 2 18.75 39.52 -6.59
CA THR A 2 18.33 38.12 -6.65
C THR A 2 16.90 38.03 -6.12
N PRO A 3 15.94 37.42 -6.84
CA PRO A 3 14.61 37.22 -6.29
C PRO A 3 14.65 36.07 -5.27
N SER A 4 14.21 36.36 -4.05
CA SER A 4 13.91 35.37 -3.02
C SER A 4 12.65 34.60 -3.42
N THR A 5 12.79 33.30 -3.66
CA THR A 5 11.65 32.38 -3.82
C THR A 5 11.37 31.70 -2.49
N ASP A 6 10.81 32.43 -1.54
CA ASP A 6 10.19 31.84 -0.35
C ASP A 6 8.69 31.72 -0.63
N THR A 7 8.26 30.53 -1.05
CA THR A 7 6.84 30.22 -1.19
C THR A 7 6.36 29.78 0.20
N PRO A 8 5.33 30.41 0.79
CA PRO A 8 4.84 30.01 2.11
C PRO A 8 4.34 28.57 2.02
N VAL A 9 4.92 27.68 2.83
CA VAL A 9 4.39 26.34 3.04
C VAL A 9 3.06 26.52 3.78
N ASP A 10 1.96 26.16 3.13
CA ASP A 10 0.64 26.15 3.77
C ASP A 10 0.73 25.25 5.02
N PRO A 11 0.44 25.75 6.23
CA PRO A 11 0.60 24.96 7.44
C PRO A 11 -0.39 23.81 7.39
N GLN A 12 0.16 22.61 7.23
CA GLN A 12 -0.55 21.34 7.33
C GLN A 12 -1.37 21.34 8.62
N THR A 13 -2.64 20.93 8.54
CA THR A 13 -3.55 20.92 9.70
C THR A 13 -2.88 20.20 10.87
N PRO A 14 -2.62 20.87 12.00
CA PRO A 14 -1.96 20.24 13.14
C PRO A 14 -2.84 19.09 13.65
N GLN A 15 -2.32 17.86 13.55
CA GLN A 15 -2.95 16.68 14.11
C GLN A 15 -2.54 16.60 15.59
N PRO A 16 -3.49 16.55 16.55
CA PRO A 16 -3.15 16.50 17.97
C PRO A 16 -2.36 15.23 18.31
N GLY A 17 -1.19 15.39 18.94
CA GLY A 17 -0.38 14.27 19.46
C GLY A 17 0.69 13.71 18.50
N LEU A 18 1.09 14.47 17.48
CA LEU A 18 2.21 14.12 16.60
C LEU A 18 3.26 15.24 16.65
N ASP A 19 4.52 14.89 16.94
CA ASP A 19 5.64 15.83 16.84
C ASP A 19 5.83 16.32 15.40
N ALA A 20 6.68 17.35 15.23
CA ALA A 20 7.03 17.86 13.92
C ALA A 20 7.62 16.73 13.05
N GLY A 21 7.02 16.52 11.87
CA GLY A 21 7.49 15.54 10.89
C GLY A 21 8.94 15.79 10.42
N PRO A 22 9.52 14.88 9.63
CA PRO A 22 10.92 14.93 9.24
C PRO A 22 11.31 16.27 8.61
N ALA A 23 12.53 16.74 8.89
CA ALA A 23 13.04 18.03 8.41
C ALA A 23 13.08 18.14 6.87
N LYS A 24 13.13 17.00 6.17
CA LYS A 24 13.04 16.91 4.72
C LYS A 24 11.64 16.42 4.34
N LYS A 25 11.01 17.11 3.38
CA LYS A 25 9.74 16.66 2.79
C LYS A 25 10.00 15.44 1.90
N LEU A 26 9.19 14.40 2.09
CA LEU A 26 9.17 13.21 1.24
C LEU A 26 7.96 13.27 0.30
N ARG A 27 8.18 13.09 -1.01
CA ARG A 27 7.10 12.98 -2.00
C ARG A 27 6.69 11.52 -2.16
N VAL A 28 5.45 11.22 -1.80
CA VAL A 28 4.87 9.88 -1.89
C VAL A 28 3.96 9.80 -3.12
N ALA A 29 4.26 8.90 -4.04
CA ALA A 29 3.32 8.46 -5.07
C ALA A 29 2.53 7.26 -4.52
N ALA A 30 1.26 7.14 -4.89
CA ALA A 30 0.43 6.00 -4.53
C ALA A 30 -0.42 5.58 -5.73
N VAL A 31 -0.50 4.27 -5.96
CA VAL A 31 -1.32 3.69 -7.04
C VAL A 31 -1.87 2.34 -6.59
N GLY A 32 -3.12 2.06 -6.95
CA GLY A 32 -3.79 0.77 -6.80
C GLY A 32 -4.66 0.52 -8.03
N ASP A 33 -5.44 -0.56 -8.02
CA ASP A 33 -6.44 -0.86 -9.05
C ASP A 33 -5.86 -0.88 -10.48
N LEU A 34 -4.63 -1.37 -10.62
CA LEU A 34 -3.96 -1.46 -11.93
C LEU A 34 -4.54 -2.57 -12.81
N HIS A 35 -5.10 -3.62 -12.20
CA HIS A 35 -5.81 -4.71 -12.85
C HIS A 35 -5.09 -5.30 -14.09
N VAL A 36 -3.81 -5.63 -13.93
CA VAL A 36 -3.02 -6.29 -14.98
C VAL A 36 -3.61 -7.67 -15.28
N GLY A 37 -3.91 -7.93 -16.55
CA GLY A 37 -4.42 -9.21 -17.05
C GLY A 37 -3.40 -9.96 -17.91
N GLU A 38 -3.65 -11.26 -18.13
CA GLU A 38 -2.73 -12.19 -18.79
C GLU A 38 -2.39 -11.82 -20.25
N ASN A 39 -3.24 -11.02 -20.90
CA ASN A 39 -3.08 -10.60 -22.30
C ASN A 39 -2.50 -9.18 -22.44
N HIS A 40 -2.14 -8.52 -21.33
CA HIS A 40 -1.50 -7.21 -21.41
C HIS A 40 -0.02 -7.35 -21.78
N GLU A 41 0.49 -6.36 -22.51
CA GLU A 41 1.92 -6.23 -22.81
C GLU A 41 2.43 -4.91 -22.23
N ARG A 42 3.06 -4.98 -21.05
CA ARG A 42 3.64 -3.82 -20.35
C ARG A 42 2.70 -2.61 -20.21
N PRO A 43 1.48 -2.80 -19.69
CA PRO A 43 0.42 -1.78 -19.70
C PRO A 43 0.78 -0.51 -18.93
N HIS A 44 1.64 -0.60 -17.93
CA HIS A 44 1.91 0.47 -16.96
C HIS A 44 3.37 0.91 -16.93
N ARG A 45 4.23 0.42 -17.83
CA ARG A 45 5.66 0.75 -17.83
C ARG A 45 5.96 2.25 -17.78
N ALA A 46 5.29 3.04 -18.62
CA ALA A 46 5.49 4.50 -18.66
C ALA A 46 5.08 5.18 -17.35
N LEU A 47 4.10 4.63 -16.64
CA LEU A 47 3.70 5.12 -15.32
C LEU A 47 4.83 4.92 -14.31
N PHE A 48 5.41 3.72 -14.24
CA PHE A 48 6.51 3.42 -13.31
C PHE A 48 7.80 4.19 -13.64
N GLU A 49 8.09 4.41 -14.92
CA GLU A 49 9.21 5.26 -15.36
C GLU A 49 9.01 6.70 -14.86
N ARG A 50 7.82 7.28 -15.08
CA ARG A 50 7.52 8.65 -14.68
C ARG A 50 7.50 8.85 -13.16
N VAL A 51 6.94 7.89 -12.41
CA VAL A 51 6.91 7.95 -10.94
C VAL A 51 8.33 8.09 -10.37
N SER A 52 9.32 7.45 -11.01
CA SER A 52 10.72 7.54 -10.58
C SER A 52 11.31 8.95 -10.68
N ASP A 53 10.78 9.79 -11.57
CA ASP A 53 11.24 11.18 -11.76
C ASP A 53 10.49 12.16 -10.84
N ASP A 54 9.26 11.82 -10.45
CA ASP A 54 8.33 12.73 -9.77
C ASP A 54 8.22 12.50 -8.24
N ALA A 55 8.60 11.32 -7.73
CA ALA A 55 8.42 10.93 -6.32
C ALA A 55 9.68 10.32 -5.69
N ASP A 56 9.72 10.31 -4.35
CA ASP A 56 10.81 9.72 -3.57
C ASP A 56 10.49 8.27 -3.14
N VAL A 57 9.20 7.91 -3.07
CA VAL A 57 8.72 6.55 -2.77
C VAL A 57 7.40 6.29 -3.50
N LEU A 58 7.17 5.03 -3.87
CA LEU A 58 5.91 4.56 -4.45
C LEU A 58 5.19 3.57 -3.52
N CYS A 59 3.92 3.85 -3.22
CA CYS A 59 3.01 2.94 -2.53
C CYS A 59 2.14 2.18 -3.55
N LEU A 60 2.19 0.85 -3.52
CA LEU A 60 1.32 -0.05 -4.26
C LEU A 60 0.14 -0.47 -3.36
N CYS A 61 -1.05 0.04 -3.64
CA CYS A 61 -2.20 0.02 -2.75
C CYS A 61 -3.19 -1.13 -3.00
N GLY A 62 -2.73 -2.25 -3.59
CA GLY A 62 -3.55 -3.43 -3.87
C GLY A 62 -4.27 -3.40 -5.23
N ASP A 63 -4.89 -4.52 -5.59
CA ASP A 63 -5.62 -4.75 -6.85
C ASP A 63 -4.77 -4.44 -8.09
N LEU A 64 -3.52 -4.91 -8.05
CA LEU A 64 -2.52 -4.72 -9.08
C LEU A 64 -2.73 -5.66 -10.28
N VAL A 65 -3.30 -6.84 -10.05
CA VAL A 65 -3.65 -7.84 -11.07
C VAL A 65 -5.15 -8.16 -11.06
N ASN A 66 -5.65 -8.93 -12.03
CA ASN A 66 -7.08 -9.27 -12.07
C ASN A 66 -7.47 -10.45 -11.19
N PHE A 67 -6.65 -11.50 -11.11
CA PHE A 67 -7.04 -12.75 -10.46
C PHE A 67 -5.92 -13.36 -9.58
N GLY A 68 -4.82 -12.65 -9.39
CA GLY A 68 -3.68 -13.15 -8.60
C GLY A 68 -2.88 -14.26 -9.31
N LYS A 69 -3.11 -14.47 -10.61
CA LYS A 69 -2.44 -15.54 -11.36
C LYS A 69 -0.97 -15.19 -11.58
N THR A 70 -0.10 -16.19 -11.52
CA THR A 70 1.35 -16.01 -11.68
C THR A 70 1.70 -15.24 -12.96
N ARG A 71 1.03 -15.53 -14.08
CA ARG A 71 1.27 -14.84 -15.34
C ARG A 71 0.94 -13.34 -15.30
N GLU A 72 -0.12 -12.95 -14.61
CA GLU A 72 -0.50 -11.54 -14.45
C GLU A 72 0.55 -10.80 -13.62
N VAL A 73 1.02 -11.43 -12.55
CA VAL A 73 2.06 -10.89 -11.69
C VAL A 73 3.38 -10.76 -12.47
N GLU A 74 3.77 -11.76 -13.26
CA GLU A 74 4.96 -11.67 -14.12
C GLU A 74 4.92 -10.45 -15.07
N ILE A 75 3.77 -10.19 -15.69
CA ILE A 75 3.57 -9.03 -16.57
C ILE A 75 3.71 -7.74 -15.77
N LEU A 76 3.08 -7.65 -14.59
CA LEU A 76 3.23 -6.51 -13.69
C LEU A 76 4.70 -6.30 -13.28
N LEU A 77 5.46 -7.38 -13.02
CA LEU A 77 6.87 -7.29 -12.65
C LEU A 77 7.74 -6.73 -13.79
N GLU A 78 7.38 -6.95 -15.05
CA GLU A 78 8.07 -6.33 -16.19
C GLU A 78 7.94 -4.80 -16.19
N ASP A 79 6.82 -4.28 -15.70
CA ASP A 79 6.56 -2.85 -15.55
C ASP A 79 7.21 -2.26 -14.29
N ILE A 80 7.07 -2.95 -13.14
CA ILE A 80 7.63 -2.54 -11.84
C ILE A 80 9.16 -2.37 -11.93
N ARG A 81 9.86 -3.19 -12.71
CA ARG A 81 11.32 -3.07 -12.92
C ARG A 81 11.77 -1.73 -13.50
N ALA A 82 10.86 -0.95 -14.07
CA ALA A 82 11.16 0.39 -14.57
C ALA A 82 11.16 1.45 -13.44
N CYS A 83 10.56 1.14 -12.29
CA CYS A 83 10.59 1.97 -11.09
C CYS A 83 11.97 1.89 -10.43
N LYS A 84 12.60 3.05 -10.17
CA LYS A 84 13.96 3.15 -9.59
C LYS A 84 13.99 3.68 -8.16
N ILE A 85 12.83 4.02 -7.61
CA ILE A 85 12.67 4.51 -6.25
C ILE A 85 12.14 3.38 -5.35
N PRO A 86 12.32 3.48 -4.01
CA PRO A 86 11.78 2.50 -3.08
C PRO A 86 10.27 2.31 -3.26
N MET A 87 9.81 1.05 -3.13
CA MET A 87 8.41 0.68 -3.21
C MET A 87 7.96 0.00 -1.93
N VAL A 88 6.81 0.41 -1.40
CA VAL A 88 6.07 -0.32 -0.36
C VAL A 88 4.74 -0.78 -0.94
N GLY A 89 4.18 -1.88 -0.46
CA GLY A 89 2.93 -2.37 -1.03
C GLY A 89 2.08 -3.22 -0.09
N VAL A 90 0.78 -3.27 -0.40
CA VAL A 90 -0.18 -4.21 0.19
C VAL A 90 -0.85 -4.98 -0.94
N LEU A 91 -1.36 -6.17 -0.65
CA LEU A 91 -2.24 -6.87 -1.58
C LEU A 91 -3.66 -6.29 -1.48
N GLY A 92 -4.41 -6.34 -2.57
CA GLY A 92 -5.86 -6.15 -2.56
C GLY A 92 -6.57 -7.50 -2.59
N ASN A 93 -7.89 -7.51 -2.84
CA ASN A 93 -8.63 -8.77 -2.91
C ASN A 93 -8.35 -9.53 -4.22
N HIS A 94 -7.97 -8.85 -5.30
CA HIS A 94 -7.73 -9.51 -6.57
C HIS A 94 -6.49 -10.42 -6.53
N GLU A 95 -5.48 -10.08 -5.74
CA GLU A 95 -4.31 -10.95 -5.54
C GLU A 95 -4.64 -12.25 -4.77
N HIS A 96 -5.77 -12.30 -4.08
CA HIS A 96 -6.24 -13.47 -3.33
C HIS A 96 -7.10 -14.42 -4.17
N GLU A 97 -7.64 -13.96 -5.30
CA GLU A 97 -8.75 -14.61 -6.00
C GLU A 97 -8.45 -16.05 -6.44
N CYS A 98 -7.27 -16.34 -7.00
CA CYS A 98 -6.90 -17.71 -7.38
C CYS A 98 -6.25 -18.54 -6.25
N GLY A 99 -6.29 -18.05 -5.01
CA GLY A 99 -5.90 -18.81 -3.82
C GLY A 99 -4.39 -19.00 -3.62
N GLN A 100 -3.57 -18.05 -4.10
CA GLN A 100 -2.11 -18.07 -3.90
C GLN A 100 -1.48 -16.72 -3.47
N PRO A 101 -2.08 -15.96 -2.54
CA PRO A 101 -1.59 -14.62 -2.16
C PRO A 101 -0.16 -14.63 -1.60
N GLU A 102 0.29 -15.70 -0.94
CA GLU A 102 1.67 -15.81 -0.44
C GLU A 102 2.68 -15.91 -1.58
N HIS A 103 2.31 -16.58 -2.68
CA HIS A 103 3.15 -16.67 -3.87
C HIS A 103 3.26 -15.30 -4.55
N VAL A 104 2.14 -14.58 -4.69
CA VAL A 104 2.11 -13.21 -5.22
C VAL A 104 2.98 -12.28 -4.37
N THR A 105 2.82 -12.32 -3.04
CA THR A 105 3.63 -11.55 -2.09
C THR A 105 5.12 -11.83 -2.30
N LYS A 106 5.51 -13.09 -2.41
CA LYS A 106 6.90 -13.47 -2.65
C LYS A 106 7.43 -12.89 -3.96
N MET A 107 6.65 -12.97 -5.05
CA MET A 107 7.05 -12.41 -6.35
C MET A 107 7.27 -10.89 -6.29
N LEU A 108 6.41 -10.16 -5.59
CA LEU A 108 6.54 -8.71 -5.39
C LEU A 108 7.76 -8.36 -4.51
N CYS A 109 7.97 -9.10 -3.41
CA CYS A 109 9.16 -8.96 -2.57
C CYS A 109 10.45 -9.21 -3.36
N ASP A 110 10.51 -10.29 -4.14
CA ASP A 110 11.67 -10.63 -4.98
C ASP A 110 11.94 -9.56 -6.06
N ALA A 111 10.92 -8.77 -6.43
CA ALA A 111 11.04 -7.64 -7.34
C ALA A 111 11.41 -6.31 -6.65
N GLY A 112 11.61 -6.30 -5.34
CA GLY A 112 12.04 -5.13 -4.57
C GLY A 112 10.91 -4.32 -3.92
N VAL A 113 9.68 -4.83 -3.90
CA VAL A 113 8.58 -4.21 -3.15
C VAL A 113 8.64 -4.64 -1.69
N GLN A 114 8.70 -3.67 -0.77
CA GLN A 114 8.53 -3.96 0.66
C GLN A 114 7.05 -4.16 0.96
N MET A 115 6.62 -5.43 1.01
CA MET A 115 5.25 -5.77 1.34
C MET A 115 4.96 -5.50 2.83
N LEU A 116 3.80 -4.91 3.11
CA LEU A 116 3.33 -4.52 4.43
C LEU A 116 2.12 -5.39 4.80
N THR A 117 2.33 -6.31 5.73
CA THR A 117 1.28 -7.18 6.29
C THR A 117 1.48 -7.29 7.79
N GLY A 118 0.86 -6.40 8.55
CA GLY A 118 1.05 -6.34 10.01
C GLY A 118 2.44 -5.89 10.46
N GLN A 119 3.22 -5.31 9.55
CA GLN A 119 4.55 -4.77 9.78
C GLN A 119 4.61 -3.32 9.31
N ALA A 120 5.55 -2.57 9.86
CA ALA A 120 5.84 -1.21 9.44
C ALA A 120 7.23 -1.09 8.84
N PHE A 121 7.40 -0.10 7.96
CA PHE A 121 8.67 0.19 7.31
C PHE A 121 8.91 1.71 7.30
N GLU A 122 10.15 2.13 7.52
CA GLU A 122 10.49 3.56 7.55
C GLU A 122 11.41 3.92 6.39
N ILE A 123 11.09 5.02 5.70
CA ILE A 123 11.89 5.57 4.60
C ILE A 123 12.09 7.06 4.89
N GLU A 124 13.34 7.49 5.05
CA GLU A 124 13.73 8.87 5.35
C GLU A 124 12.95 9.52 6.52
N GLY A 125 12.67 8.77 7.58
CA GLY A 125 11.92 9.25 8.75
C GLY A 125 10.40 9.27 8.58
N VAL A 126 9.88 8.80 7.44
CA VAL A 126 8.44 8.60 7.22
C VAL A 126 8.09 7.13 7.41
N GLY A 127 7.15 6.88 8.30
CA GLY A 127 6.62 5.56 8.59
C GLY A 127 5.52 5.11 7.62
N PHE A 128 5.63 3.89 7.11
CA PHE A 128 4.65 3.22 6.28
C PHE A 128 4.11 1.99 7.01
N ALA A 129 2.79 1.92 7.12
CA ALA A 129 2.04 0.83 7.71
C ALA A 129 0.85 0.52 6.78
N GLY A 130 0.48 -0.75 6.65
CA GLY A 130 -0.53 -1.16 5.69
C GLY A 130 -1.05 -2.57 5.94
N GLY A 131 -2.22 -2.83 5.38
CA GLY A 131 -2.87 -4.13 5.32
C GLY A 131 -3.80 -4.19 4.12
N LYS A 132 -4.29 -5.40 3.82
CA LYS A 132 -5.14 -5.68 2.66
C LYS A 132 -6.47 -4.94 2.73
N GLY A 133 -6.99 -4.76 3.94
CA GLY A 133 -8.36 -4.34 4.12
C GLY A 133 -9.30 -5.54 3.98
N PHE A 134 -10.42 -5.45 4.70
CA PHE A 134 -11.51 -6.39 4.54
C PHE A 134 -12.86 -5.70 4.70
N VAL A 135 -13.86 -6.27 4.02
CA VAL A 135 -15.23 -5.81 4.14
C VAL A 135 -15.76 -6.10 5.55
N GLY A 136 -16.42 -5.12 6.14
CA GLY A 136 -16.91 -5.23 7.52
C GLY A 136 -17.64 -3.98 8.01
N GLY A 137 -17.46 -2.85 7.33
CA GLY A 137 -18.10 -1.57 7.67
C GLY A 137 -17.32 -0.76 8.71
N PHE A 138 -17.83 0.42 9.07
CA PHE A 138 -17.16 1.34 10.00
C PHE A 138 -18.14 1.93 11.02
N GLY A 139 -17.68 2.10 12.26
CA GLY A 139 -18.47 2.68 13.35
C GLY A 139 -19.81 1.98 13.52
N ARG A 140 -20.91 2.74 13.42
CA ARG A 140 -22.28 2.20 13.55
C ARG A 140 -22.72 1.27 12.40
N TYR A 141 -21.96 1.23 11.31
CA TYR A 141 -22.23 0.38 10.14
C TYR A 141 -21.36 -0.89 10.13
N MET A 142 -20.62 -1.16 11.21
CA MET A 142 -19.88 -2.41 11.34
C MET A 142 -20.84 -3.60 11.43
N LEU A 143 -20.55 -4.65 10.67
CA LEU A 143 -21.25 -5.92 10.75
C LEU A 143 -21.02 -6.54 12.13
N SER A 144 -22.11 -6.92 12.81
CA SER A 144 -22.02 -7.57 14.12
C SER A 144 -21.76 -9.06 14.00
N SER A 145 -21.00 -9.64 14.93
CA SER A 145 -20.74 -11.09 15.03
C SER A 145 -21.94 -11.88 15.60
N PHE A 146 -23.16 -11.41 15.36
CA PHE A 146 -24.38 -12.00 15.88
C PHE A 146 -24.99 -13.00 14.89
N GLY A 147 -25.53 -14.12 15.39
CA GLY A 147 -26.18 -15.15 14.58
C GLY A 147 -25.30 -16.35 14.28
N GLU A 148 -25.30 -16.77 13.03
CA GLU A 148 -24.69 -17.99 12.51
C GLU A 148 -23.16 -18.01 12.62
N ALA A 149 -22.57 -19.21 12.60
CA ALA A 149 -21.13 -19.38 12.60
C ALA A 149 -20.45 -18.70 11.40
N SER A 150 -21.08 -18.70 10.21
CA SER A 150 -20.55 -18.04 9.01
C SER A 150 -20.41 -16.53 9.18
N ILE A 151 -21.38 -15.86 9.82
CA ILE A 151 -21.31 -14.42 10.14
C ILE A 151 -20.16 -14.15 11.13
N LYS A 152 -20.03 -14.99 12.15
CA LYS A 152 -18.94 -14.87 13.13
C LYS A 152 -17.57 -15.02 12.48
N THR A 153 -17.39 -16.02 11.61
CA THR A 153 -16.14 -16.23 10.86
C THR A 153 -15.83 -15.04 9.96
N PHE A 154 -16.83 -14.51 9.24
CA PHE A 154 -16.63 -13.35 8.37
C PHE A 154 -16.25 -12.09 9.16
N VAL A 155 -16.91 -11.82 10.29
CA VAL A 155 -16.55 -10.69 11.15
C VAL A 155 -15.17 -10.89 11.78
N GLN A 156 -14.82 -12.13 12.14
CA GLN A 156 -13.51 -12.45 12.67
C GLN A 156 -12.39 -12.13 11.67
N GLU A 157 -12.58 -12.43 10.38
CA GLU A 157 -11.64 -12.03 9.31
C GLU A 157 -11.45 -10.51 9.26
N ALA A 158 -12.53 -9.73 9.36
CA ALA A 158 -12.45 -8.26 9.40
C ALA A 158 -11.67 -7.74 10.62
N VAL A 159 -11.87 -8.38 11.77
CA VAL A 159 -11.17 -8.04 13.02
C VAL A 159 -9.69 -8.39 12.92
N GLU A 160 -9.35 -9.55 12.34
CA GLU A 160 -7.97 -9.98 12.16
C GLU A 160 -7.19 -9.05 11.23
N ASP A 161 -7.78 -8.64 10.11
CA ASP A 161 -7.17 -7.66 9.19
C ASP A 161 -6.99 -6.29 9.87
N ALA A 162 -7.99 -5.80 10.60
CA ALA A 162 -7.89 -4.55 11.36
C ALA A 162 -6.79 -4.60 12.45
N ASN A 163 -6.66 -5.73 13.15
CA ASN A 163 -5.62 -5.93 14.15
C ASN A 163 -4.22 -5.92 13.53
N GLN A 164 -4.04 -6.45 12.31
CA GLN A 164 -2.76 -6.37 11.61
C GLN A 164 -2.40 -4.91 11.32
N ILE A 165 -3.35 -4.11 10.83
CA ILE A 165 -3.14 -2.68 10.60
C ILE A 165 -2.79 -1.97 11.92
N GLU A 166 -3.54 -2.22 12.99
CA GLU A 166 -3.24 -1.64 14.32
C GLU A 166 -1.82 -2.00 14.78
N ASN A 167 -1.42 -3.27 14.65
CA ASN A 167 -0.08 -3.72 15.03
C ASN A 167 1.01 -3.01 14.21
N SER A 168 0.81 -2.86 12.91
CA SER A 168 1.77 -2.13 12.06
C SER A 168 1.88 -0.66 12.45
N ILE A 169 0.78 0.03 12.72
CA ILE A 169 0.81 1.43 13.17
C ILE A 169 1.54 1.56 14.50
N ARG A 170 1.32 0.64 15.45
CA ARG A 170 2.01 0.64 16.76
C ARG A 170 3.52 0.43 16.65
N MET A 171 4.00 -0.17 15.57
CA MET A 171 5.44 -0.32 15.31
C MET A 171 6.09 0.97 14.79
N LEU A 172 5.29 1.90 14.26
CA LEU A 172 5.79 3.21 13.88
C LEU A 172 6.16 3.99 15.14
N ARG A 173 7.41 4.43 15.20
CA ARG A 173 7.88 5.30 16.27
C ARG A 173 7.40 6.72 15.98
N THR A 174 6.17 6.99 16.40
CA THR A 174 5.67 8.36 16.52
C THR A 174 5.95 8.79 17.97
N GLU A 175 7.12 9.38 18.20
CA GLU A 175 7.26 10.28 19.35
C GLU A 175 6.62 11.62 18.98
#